data_AF-A0A1Q6Q3T3-F1
#
_entry.id   AF-A0A1Q6Q3T3-F1
#
_cell.length_a   1.000
_cell.length_b   1.000
_cell.length_c   1.000
_cell.angle_alpha   90.00
_cell.angle_beta   90.00
_cell.angle_gamma   90.00
#
_symmetry.space_group_name_H-M   'P 1'
#
loop_
_entity.id
_entity.type
_entity.pdbx_description
1 polymer ?
#
loop_
_entity_poly.entity_id
_entity_poly.type
_entity_poly.pdbx_seq_one_letter_code
_entity_poly.pdbx_strand_id
1 'polypeptide(L)'
;MKEEMPLTLREEAPMTKDDARRLNPLQLAYIGDTVYDLLTRSRLLYRGYNLHHCHQAAVTVVNAHAQAEALTRIEGALTEEENAIVRRGRNTHAHHAAPRNQTAMDYQAATALEALVGYLYLTGQEARLLELFRKSQEVASCPAQP
;
A
#
# COMPACT_ATOMS: atom_id res chain seq x y z
N MET A 1 7.59 35.61 -0.26
CA MET A 1 6.95 34.49 -0.97
C MET A 1 6.27 33.64 0.08
N LYS A 2 4.96 33.41 0.00
CA LYS A 2 4.32 32.38 0.81
C LYS A 2 4.79 31.06 0.22
N GLU A 3 5.52 30.26 0.98
CA GLU A 3 5.74 28.86 0.60
C GLU A 3 4.35 28.22 0.51
N GLU A 4 3.93 27.84 -0.69
CA GLU A 4 2.77 26.99 -0.85
C GLU A 4 3.11 25.67 -0.17
N MET A 5 2.56 25.45 1.02
CA MET A 5 2.62 24.14 1.64
C MET A 5 1.91 23.16 0.71
N PRO A 6 2.58 22.10 0.23
CA PRO A 6 1.91 21.10 -0.58
C PRO A 6 0.73 20.53 0.22
N LEU A 7 -0.39 20.30 -0.48
CA LEU A 7 -1.56 19.64 0.10
C LEU A 7 -1.11 18.29 0.65
N THR A 8 -1.19 18.14 1.98
CA THR A 8 -0.91 16.89 2.70
C THR A 8 -2.23 16.33 3.22
N LEU A 9 -2.37 15.00 3.18
CA LEU A 9 -3.51 14.29 3.77
C LEU A 9 -3.31 14.00 5.27
N ARG A 10 -2.17 14.37 5.84
CA ARG A 10 -1.86 14.25 7.27
C ARG A 10 -2.19 15.56 7.99
N GLU A 11 -2.97 15.45 9.07
CA GLU A 11 -3.20 16.53 10.03
C GLU A 11 -1.98 16.74 10.94
N GLU A 12 -1.34 15.64 11.35
CA GLU A 12 -0.16 15.65 12.20
C GLU A 12 1.15 15.78 11.41
N ALA A 13 2.19 16.30 12.06
CA ALA A 13 3.54 16.30 11.51
C ALA A 13 4.05 14.87 11.25
N PRO A 14 4.89 14.65 10.23
CA PRO A 14 5.48 13.34 9.98
C PRO A 14 6.21 12.78 11.20
N MET A 15 5.99 11.50 11.48
CA MET A 15 6.74 10.76 12.50
C MET A 15 8.21 10.66 12.09
N THR A 16 9.10 10.58 13.08
CA THR A 16 10.47 10.17 12.80
C THR A 16 10.49 8.72 12.32
N LYS A 17 11.49 8.36 11.52
CA LYS A 17 11.68 6.97 11.07
C LYS A 17 11.80 6.00 12.24
N ASP A 18 12.41 6.43 13.34
CA ASP A 18 12.60 5.64 14.54
C ASP A 18 11.27 5.39 15.28
N ASP A 19 10.41 6.41 15.42
CA ASP A 19 9.08 6.27 16.00
C ASP A 19 8.20 5.33 15.17
N ALA A 20 8.15 5.54 13.86
CA ALA A 20 7.38 4.70 12.96
C ALA A 20 7.89 3.24 12.97
N ARG A 21 9.22 3.02 13.08
CA ARG A 21 9.81 1.69 13.23
C ARG A 21 9.41 0.99 14.53
N ARG A 22 9.04 1.72 15.60
CA ARG A 22 8.59 1.10 16.86
C ARG A 22 7.14 0.62 16.83
N LEU A 23 6.33 1.09 15.88
CA LEU A 23 4.95 0.63 15.74
C LEU A 23 4.88 -0.87 15.43
N ASN A 24 3.83 -1.53 15.93
CA ASN A 24 3.50 -2.90 15.54
C ASN A 24 3.22 -2.94 14.02
N PRO A 25 3.71 -3.95 13.27
CA PRO A 25 3.41 -4.07 11.85
C PRO A 25 1.91 -4.01 11.52
N LEU A 26 1.02 -4.53 12.38
CA LEU A 26 -0.44 -4.40 12.20
C LEU A 26 -0.94 -2.96 12.31
N GLN A 27 -0.30 -2.11 13.13
CA GLN A 27 -0.65 -0.69 13.20
C GLN A 27 -0.22 0.04 11.93
N LEU A 28 0.95 -0.31 11.39
CA LEU A 28 1.41 0.22 10.10
C LEU A 28 0.49 -0.26 8.97
N ALA A 29 0.15 -1.54 8.94
CA ALA A 29 -0.75 -2.11 7.94
C ALA A 29 -2.15 -1.50 8.00
N TYR A 30 -2.67 -1.24 9.21
CA TYR A 30 -3.99 -0.63 9.40
C TYR A 30 -4.15 0.70 8.63
N ILE A 31 -3.19 1.63 8.77
CA ILE A 31 -3.25 2.89 8.01
C ILE A 31 -2.81 2.69 6.55
N GLY A 32 -1.87 1.78 6.31
CA GLY A 32 -1.35 1.48 4.99
C GLY A 32 -2.38 0.94 4.01
N ASP A 33 -3.27 0.06 4.48
CA ASP A 33 -4.41 -0.47 3.71
C ASP A 33 -5.32 0.67 3.22
N THR A 34 -5.67 1.59 4.14
CA THR A 34 -6.49 2.77 3.80
C THR A 34 -5.81 3.66 2.75
N VAL A 35 -4.51 3.91 2.90
CA VAL A 35 -3.75 4.73 1.95
C VAL A 35 -3.65 4.03 0.59
N TYR A 36 -3.39 2.72 0.57
CA TYR A 36 -3.30 1.94 -0.66
C TYR A 36 -4.64 1.88 -1.42
N ASP A 37 -5.76 1.69 -0.71
CA ASP A 37 -7.11 1.73 -1.27
C ASP A 37 -7.44 3.12 -1.83
N LEU A 38 -7.10 4.20 -1.10
CA LEU A 38 -7.30 5.58 -1.57
C LEU A 38 -6.55 5.84 -2.89
N LEU A 39 -5.27 5.45 -2.98
CA LEU A 39 -4.47 5.62 -4.19
C LEU A 39 -5.03 4.81 -5.36
N THR A 40 -5.47 3.58 -5.08
CA THR A 40 -6.08 2.70 -6.07
C THR A 40 -7.36 3.29 -6.62
N ARG A 41 -8.30 3.71 -5.77
CA ARG A 41 -9.56 4.33 -6.18
C ARG A 41 -9.35 5.64 -6.91
N SER A 42 -8.44 6.47 -6.42
CA SER A 42 -8.09 7.73 -7.07
C SER A 42 -7.55 7.49 -8.48
N ARG A 43 -6.63 6.52 -8.64
CA ARG A 43 -6.08 6.13 -9.96
C ARG A 43 -7.18 5.66 -10.92
N LEU A 44 -8.16 4.88 -10.46
CA LEU A 44 -9.27 4.43 -11.30
C LEU A 44 -10.16 5.59 -11.76
N LEU A 45 -10.47 6.52 -10.85
CA LEU A 45 -11.24 7.72 -11.19
C LEU A 45 -10.48 8.64 -12.15
N TYR A 46 -9.19 8.87 -11.94
CA TYR A 46 -8.35 9.63 -12.88
C TYR A 46 -8.24 8.98 -14.26
N ARG A 47 -8.50 7.67 -14.36
CA ARG A 47 -8.56 6.92 -15.63
C ARG A 47 -9.96 6.91 -16.26
N GLY A 48 -10.93 7.62 -15.70
CA GLY A 48 -12.27 7.77 -16.27
C GLY A 48 -13.19 6.55 -16.10
N TYR A 49 -12.89 5.65 -15.16
CA TYR A 49 -13.78 4.53 -14.85
C TYR A 49 -15.10 5.05 -14.25
N ASN A 50 -16.23 4.51 -14.69
CA ASN A 50 -17.51 4.77 -14.02
C ASN A 50 -17.57 4.08 -12.65
N LEU A 51 -18.50 4.48 -11.78
CA LEU A 51 -18.56 3.98 -10.39
C LEU A 51 -18.67 2.45 -10.30
N HIS A 52 -19.44 1.82 -11.20
CA HIS A 52 -19.60 0.37 -11.22
C HIS A 52 -18.28 -0.34 -11.53
N HIS A 53 -17.57 0.10 -12.57
CA HIS A 53 -16.28 -0.45 -12.94
C HIS A 53 -15.19 -0.08 -11.94
N CYS A 54 -15.25 1.08 -11.29
CA CYS A 54 -14.34 1.45 -10.20
C CYS A 54 -14.42 0.44 -9.05
N HIS A 55 -15.63 0.06 -8.62
CA HIS A 55 -15.78 -0.90 -7.54
C HIS A 55 -15.20 -2.28 -7.92
N GLN A 56 -15.54 -2.78 -9.11
CA GLN A 56 -15.03 -4.06 -9.61
C GLN A 56 -13.50 -4.06 -9.76
N ALA A 57 -12.95 -3.03 -10.40
CA ALA A 57 -11.51 -2.91 -10.62
C ALA A 57 -10.74 -2.71 -9.29
N ALA A 58 -11.28 -1.94 -8.34
CA ALA A 58 -10.64 -1.76 -7.04
C ALA A 58 -10.48 -3.11 -6.33
N VAL A 59 -11.53 -3.94 -6.27
CA VAL A 59 -11.49 -5.28 -5.65
C VAL A 59 -10.40 -6.17 -6.27
N THR A 60 -10.19 -6.08 -7.59
CA THR A 60 -9.13 -6.85 -8.27
C THR A 60 -7.71 -6.41 -7.91
N VAL A 61 -7.53 -5.18 -7.40
CA VAL A 61 -6.22 -4.63 -7.05
C VAL A 61 -5.94 -4.69 -5.55
N VAL A 62 -6.96 -4.53 -4.70
CA VAL A 62 -6.78 -4.45 -3.24
C VAL A 62 -6.88 -5.79 -2.50
N ASN A 63 -7.26 -6.88 -3.19
CA ASN A 63 -7.27 -8.20 -2.57
C ASN A 63 -5.84 -8.71 -2.25
N ALA A 64 -5.71 -9.62 -1.28
CA ALA A 64 -4.39 -10.02 -0.79
C ALA A 64 -3.50 -10.66 -1.85
N HIS A 65 -4.06 -11.42 -2.79
CA HIS A 65 -3.27 -12.01 -3.87
C HIS A 65 -2.68 -10.94 -4.79
N ALA A 66 -3.49 -9.97 -5.21
CA ALA A 66 -3.03 -8.85 -6.01
C ALA A 66 -1.99 -7.98 -5.28
N GLN A 67 -2.16 -7.78 -3.97
CA GLN A 67 -1.18 -7.10 -3.13
C GLN A 67 0.12 -7.91 -2.97
N ALA A 68 0.05 -9.23 -2.87
CA ALA A 68 1.22 -10.10 -2.84
C ALA A 68 2.03 -9.98 -4.13
N GLU A 69 1.38 -10.03 -5.29
CA GLU A 69 2.05 -9.78 -6.57
C GLU A 69 2.63 -8.36 -6.67
N ALA A 70 1.88 -7.36 -6.20
CA ALA A 70 2.30 -5.97 -6.16
C ALA A 70 3.59 -5.81 -5.33
N LEU A 71 3.70 -6.51 -4.19
CA LEU A 71 4.92 -6.55 -3.38
C LEU A 71 6.08 -7.18 -4.17
N THR A 72 5.88 -8.34 -4.80
CA THR A 72 6.91 -8.99 -5.64
C THR A 72 7.42 -8.05 -6.74
N ARG A 73 6.55 -7.24 -7.36
CA ARG A 73 6.93 -6.27 -8.39
C ARG A 73 7.86 -5.16 -7.86
N ILE A 74 7.74 -4.78 -6.59
CA ILE A 74 8.53 -3.70 -6.01
C ILE A 74 9.75 -4.18 -5.21
N GLU A 75 9.87 -5.46 -4.86
CA GLU A 75 10.96 -6.01 -4.03
C GLU A 75 12.36 -5.56 -4.47
N GLY A 76 12.66 -5.65 -5.78
CA GLY A 76 13.97 -5.26 -6.32
C GLY A 76 14.27 -3.76 -6.27
N ALA A 77 13.28 -2.92 -5.94
CA ALA A 77 13.44 -1.47 -5.81
C ALA A 77 13.52 -1.02 -4.35
N LEU A 78 13.29 -1.91 -3.37
CA LEU A 78 13.26 -1.56 -1.96
C LEU A 78 14.68 -1.32 -1.41
N THR A 79 14.81 -0.29 -0.58
CA THR A 79 16.00 -0.06 0.25
C THR A 79 16.08 -1.08 1.38
N GLU A 80 17.23 -1.19 2.05
CA GLU A 80 17.38 -2.10 3.20
C GLU A 80 16.40 -1.77 4.34
N GLU A 81 16.15 -0.47 4.59
CA GLU A 81 15.19 -0.02 5.60
C GLU A 81 13.77 -0.48 5.26
N GLU A 82 13.34 -0.30 4.01
CA GLU A 82 12.02 -0.72 3.52
C GLU A 82 11.88 -2.24 3.54
N ASN A 83 12.92 -2.97 3.15
CA ASN A 83 12.96 -4.43 3.24
C ASN A 83 12.82 -4.94 4.69
N ALA A 84 13.39 -4.23 5.67
CA ALA A 84 13.22 -4.57 7.07
C ALA A 84 11.75 -4.40 7.54
N ILE A 85 11.05 -3.36 7.07
CA ILE A 85 9.61 -3.19 7.34
C ILE A 85 8.79 -4.33 6.71
N VAL A 86 9.05 -4.64 5.43
CA VAL A 86 8.38 -5.74 4.72
C VAL A 86 8.58 -7.08 5.44
N ARG A 87 9.81 -7.39 5.84
CA ARG A 87 10.14 -8.62 6.57
C ARG A 87 9.36 -8.74 7.88
N ARG A 88 9.20 -7.64 8.61
CA ARG A 88 8.39 -7.61 9.84
C ARG A 88 6.90 -7.81 9.55
N GLY A 89 6.38 -7.21 8.49
CA GLY A 89 4.99 -7.43 8.06
C GLY A 89 4.71 -8.89 7.71
N ARG A 90 5.60 -9.54 6.95
CA ARG A 90 5.46 -10.97 6.58
C ARG A 90 5.40 -11.90 7.79
N ASN A 91 6.17 -11.59 8.82
CA ASN A 91 6.26 -12.39 10.04
C ASN A 91 5.13 -12.10 11.05
N THR A 92 4.15 -11.30 10.65
CA THR A 92 3.01 -10.98 11.52
C THR A 92 1.96 -12.07 11.40
N HIS A 93 1.68 -12.76 12.50
CA HIS A 93 0.57 -13.69 12.58
C HIS A 93 -0.73 -12.89 12.75
N ALA A 94 -1.49 -12.75 11.67
CA ALA A 94 -2.86 -12.26 11.78
C ALA A 94 -3.67 -13.27 12.62
N HIS A 95 -4.34 -12.81 13.67
CA HIS A 95 -5.21 -13.65 14.50
C HIS A 95 -6.50 -14.10 13.79
N HIS A 96 -6.74 -13.61 12.56
CA HIS A 96 -7.90 -13.95 11.76
C HIS A 96 -7.58 -15.07 10.77
N ALA A 97 -8.46 -16.07 10.70
CA ALA A 97 -8.35 -17.15 9.73
C ALA A 97 -8.36 -16.59 8.30
N ALA A 98 -7.42 -17.02 7.47
CA ALA A 98 -7.40 -16.68 6.05
C ALA A 98 -8.74 -17.07 5.41
N PRO A 99 -9.37 -16.20 4.60
CA PRO A 99 -10.54 -16.56 3.81
C PRO A 99 -10.24 -17.79 2.94
N ARG A 100 -11.23 -18.65 2.73
CA ARG A 100 -11.09 -19.96 2.03
C ARG A 100 -10.43 -19.92 0.63
N ASN A 101 -10.27 -18.75 0.03
CA ASN A 101 -9.79 -18.56 -1.35
C ASN A 101 -8.44 -17.84 -1.46
N GLN A 102 -7.73 -17.58 -0.35
CA GLN A 102 -6.41 -16.92 -0.36
C GLN A 102 -5.44 -17.73 0.48
N THR A 103 -4.17 -17.81 0.04
CA THR A 103 -3.16 -18.53 0.81
C THR A 103 -2.74 -17.71 2.03
N ALA A 104 -2.32 -18.37 3.10
CA ALA A 104 -1.73 -17.66 4.25
C ALA A 104 -0.52 -16.79 3.84
N MET A 105 0.21 -17.21 2.80
CA MET A 105 1.35 -16.46 2.26
C MET A 105 0.91 -15.17 1.55
N ASP A 106 -0.19 -15.20 0.79
CA ASP A 106 -0.74 -14.00 0.16
C ASP A 106 -1.13 -12.97 1.23
N TYR A 107 -1.76 -13.41 2.31
CA TYR A 107 -2.17 -12.52 3.40
C TYR A 107 -0.98 -11.89 4.13
N GLN A 108 0.06 -12.68 4.39
CA GLN A 108 1.32 -12.17 4.98
C GLN A 108 2.03 -11.18 4.05
N ALA A 109 2.03 -11.43 2.75
CA ALA A 109 2.61 -10.53 1.76
C ALA A 109 1.81 -9.24 1.62
N ALA A 110 0.47 -9.31 1.61
CA ALA A 110 -0.41 -8.14 1.61
C ALA A 110 -0.19 -7.28 2.86
N THR A 111 -0.21 -7.89 4.06
CA THR A 111 0.07 -7.20 5.32
C THR A 111 1.45 -6.52 5.29
N ALA A 112 2.44 -7.13 4.64
CA ALA A 112 3.77 -6.55 4.49
C ALA A 112 3.81 -5.34 3.54
N LEU A 113 3.06 -5.39 2.44
CA LEU A 113 2.89 -4.24 1.55
C LEU A 113 2.20 -3.09 2.28
N GLU A 114 1.09 -3.37 2.96
CA GLU A 114 0.32 -2.40 3.74
C GLU A 114 1.22 -1.77 4.83
N ALA A 115 1.99 -2.57 5.57
CA ALA A 115 2.91 -2.05 6.56
C ALA A 115 3.97 -1.11 5.97
N LEU A 116 4.50 -1.43 4.78
CA LEU A 116 5.42 -0.56 4.06
C LEU A 116 4.75 0.76 3.64
N VAL A 117 3.53 0.71 3.10
CA VAL A 117 2.76 1.90 2.72
C VAL A 117 2.50 2.78 3.94
N GLY A 118 2.06 2.18 5.05
CA GLY A 118 1.81 2.90 6.30
C GLY A 118 3.07 3.56 6.86
N TYR A 119 4.20 2.86 6.83
CA TYR A 119 5.49 3.42 7.25
C TYR A 119 5.89 4.66 6.42
N LEU A 120 5.81 4.57 5.09
CA LEU A 120 6.15 5.69 4.21
C LEU A 120 5.19 6.86 4.38
N TYR A 121 3.89 6.59 4.55
CA TYR A 121 2.88 7.61 4.81
C TYR A 121 3.14 8.36 6.12
N LEU A 122 3.31 7.64 7.23
CA LEU A 122 3.50 8.24 8.56
C LEU A 122 4.82 9.01 8.67
N THR A 123 5.85 8.61 7.93
CA THR A 123 7.15 9.32 7.89
C THR A 123 7.20 10.43 6.84
N GLY A 124 6.09 10.75 6.17
CA GLY A 124 6.01 11.84 5.20
C GLY A 124 6.77 11.58 3.90
N GLN A 125 7.12 10.34 3.59
CA GLN A 125 7.88 9.95 2.40
C GLN A 125 6.96 9.77 1.18
N GLU A 126 6.14 10.78 0.87
CA GLU A 126 5.08 10.72 -0.15
C GLU A 126 5.61 10.45 -1.55
N ALA A 127 6.70 11.11 -1.95
CA ALA A 127 7.31 10.89 -3.25
C ALA A 127 7.72 9.43 -3.44
N ARG A 128 8.31 8.84 -2.40
CA ARG A 128 8.73 7.43 -2.39
C ARG A 128 7.55 6.48 -2.38
N LEU A 129 6.52 6.78 -1.59
CA LEU A 129 5.27 6.03 -1.57
C LEU A 129 4.61 6.00 -2.96
N LEU A 130 4.52 7.14 -3.64
CA LEU A 130 3.93 7.23 -4.98
C LEU A 130 4.79 6.52 -6.04
N GLU A 131 6.11 6.56 -5.92
CA GLU A 131 7.03 5.81 -6.77
C GLU A 131 6.76 4.30 -6.69
N LEU A 132 6.78 3.75 -5.47
CA LEU A 132 6.54 2.32 -5.24
C LEU A 132 5.12 1.92 -5.62
N PHE A 133 4.12 2.75 -5.31
CA PHE A 133 2.75 2.50 -5.74
C PHE A 133 2.64 2.43 -7.27
N ARG A 134 3.25 3.35 -8.02
CA ARG A 134 3.21 3.30 -9.50
C ARG A 134 3.84 2.01 -10.02
N LYS A 135 5.01 1.64 -9.49
CA LYS A 135 5.75 0.43 -9.87
C LYS A 135 4.98 -0.85 -9.56
N SER A 136 4.24 -0.88 -8.45
CA SER A 136 3.43 -2.04 -8.06
C SER A 136 2.29 -2.35 -9.04
N GLN A 137 1.86 -1.34 -9.81
CA GLN A 137 0.75 -1.41 -10.76
C GLN A 137 1.18 -1.67 -12.23
N GLU A 138 2.47 -1.86 -12.52
CA GLU A 138 2.99 -1.91 -13.91
C GLU A 138 2.52 -3.12 -14.73
N VAL A 139 1.97 -4.17 -14.09
CA VAL A 139 1.50 -5.40 -14.79
C VAL A 139 0.04 -5.71 -14.48
N ALA A 140 -0.65 -4.88 -13.68
CA ALA A 140 -2.10 -4.96 -13.58
C ALA A 140 -2.66 -4.51 -14.93
N SER A 141 -2.92 -5.46 -15.83
CA SER A 141 -3.72 -5.25 -17.02
C SER A 141 -5.06 -4.71 -16.53
N CYS A 142 -5.19 -3.38 -16.60
CA CYS A 142 -6.51 -2.77 -16.59
C CYS A 142 -7.27 -3.49 -17.71
N PRO A 143 -8.43 -4.12 -17.45
CA PRO A 143 -9.30 -4.47 -18.55
C PRO A 143 -9.47 -3.19 -19.38
N ALA A 144 -9.24 -3.33 -20.69
CA ALA A 144 -9.39 -2.23 -21.63
C ALA A 144 -10.70 -1.50 -21.32
N GLN A 145 -10.65 -0.16 -21.35
CA GLN A 145 -11.88 0.62 -21.27
C GLN A 145 -12.87 0.06 -22.30
N PRO A 146 -14.17 -0.03 -21.98
CA PRO A 146 -15.18 -0.32 -22.98
C PRO A 146 -15.17 0.71 -24.12
#